data_AF-A0A927U1F1-F1
#
_entry.id   AF-A0A927U1F1-F1
#
_cell.length_a   1.000
_cell.length_b   1.000
_cell.length_c   1.000
_cell.angle_alpha   90.00
_cell.angle_beta   90.00
_cell.angle_gamma   90.00
#
_symmetry.space_group_name_H-M   'P 1'
#
loop_
_entity.id
_entity.type
_entity.pdbx_description
1 polymer ?
#
loop_
_entity_poly.entity_id
_entity_poly.type
_entity_poly.pdbx_seq_one_letter_code
_entity_poly.pdbx_strand_id
1 'polypeptide(L)'
;MPLLSDHTKTRVFFRCGGCGKKQEFINSYKFRVNANGKSVDVWLIYRCKKCKHSKNLTIYERTRPGKIPEELFESFMNNDMETAMKYGSDIDFLKRNNAELK
;
A
#
# COMPACT_ATOMS: atom_id res chain seq x y z
N MET A 1 -8.95 6.23 -22.97
CA MET A 1 -8.30 5.13 -22.21
C MET A 1 -6.85 5.05 -22.63
N PRO A 2 -5.89 5.55 -21.83
CA PRO A 2 -4.49 5.25 -22.07
C PRO A 2 -4.17 3.89 -21.46
N LEU A 3 -3.55 3.05 -22.27
CA LEU A 3 -2.88 1.82 -21.89
C LEU A 3 -1.89 2.15 -20.76
N LEU A 4 -2.00 1.44 -19.64
CA LEU A 4 -1.06 1.52 -18.52
C LEU A 4 0.30 1.03 -19.02
N SER A 5 1.12 1.98 -19.46
CA SER A 5 2.50 1.79 -19.87
C SER A 5 3.31 1.21 -18.72
N ASP A 6 4.05 0.14 -19.06
CA ASP A 6 4.85 -0.76 -18.22
C ASP A 6 6.02 -0.05 -17.51
N HIS A 7 5.71 0.74 -16.47
CA HIS A 7 6.73 1.45 -15.69
C HIS A 7 6.63 1.02 -14.21
N THR A 8 7.67 0.30 -13.74
CA THR A 8 7.89 -0.33 -12.41
C THR A 8 7.53 -1.82 -12.31
N LYS A 9 8.36 -2.67 -12.94
CA LYS A 9 8.17 -4.11 -13.09
C LYS A 9 8.54 -4.94 -11.84
N THR A 10 8.45 -4.38 -10.64
CA THR A 10 8.72 -5.15 -9.41
C THR A 10 7.45 -5.90 -9.03
N ARG A 11 7.45 -7.22 -9.19
CA ARG A 11 6.29 -8.05 -8.85
C ARG A 11 6.31 -8.34 -7.36
N VAL A 12 5.25 -7.93 -6.68
CA VAL A 12 5.12 -8.03 -5.22
C VAL A 12 4.37 -9.30 -4.85
N PHE A 13 4.96 -10.14 -4.00
CA PHE A 13 4.37 -11.39 -3.53
C PHE A 13 4.20 -11.41 -2.02
N PHE A 14 3.06 -11.92 -1.57
CA PHE A 14 2.77 -12.22 -0.16
C PHE A 14 2.09 -13.58 -0.04
N ARG A 15 2.14 -14.18 1.16
CA ARG A 15 1.22 -15.27 1.51
C ARG A 15 -0.19 -14.70 1.64
N CYS A 16 -1.10 -15.17 0.77
CA CYS A 16 -2.46 -14.66 0.73
C CYS A 16 -3.35 -15.39 1.74
N GLY A 17 -4.01 -14.64 2.64
CA GLY A 17 -4.98 -15.20 3.60
C GLY A 17 -6.12 -15.95 2.93
N GLY A 18 -6.70 -15.40 1.85
CA GLY A 18 -7.78 -16.07 1.11
C GLY A 18 -7.36 -17.27 0.24
N CYS A 19 -6.09 -17.38 -0.18
CA CYS A 19 -5.63 -18.50 -1.01
C CYS A 19 -4.82 -19.55 -0.23
N GLY A 20 -4.42 -19.27 1.01
CA GLY A 20 -3.52 -20.11 1.82
C GLY A 20 -2.06 -20.17 1.35
N LYS A 21 -1.77 -19.72 0.12
CA LYS A 21 -0.46 -19.80 -0.54
C LYS A 21 0.06 -18.44 -1.00
N LYS A 22 1.34 -18.40 -1.37
CA LYS A 22 1.99 -17.22 -1.95
C LYS A 22 1.30 -16.84 -3.27
N GLN A 23 0.96 -15.57 -3.42
CA GLN A 23 0.42 -15.01 -4.65
C GLN A 23 1.02 -13.65 -4.94
N GLU A 24 0.94 -13.26 -6.22
CA GLU A 24 1.18 -11.89 -6.66
C GLU A 24 0.06 -10.97 -6.14
N PHE A 25 0.46 -9.83 -5.60
CA PHE A 25 -0.42 -8.76 -5.15
C PHE A 25 -0.17 -7.51 -5.98
N ILE A 26 -1.27 -6.81 -6.29
CA ILE A 26 -1.25 -5.59 -7.08
C ILE A 26 -1.58 -4.43 -6.16
N ASN A 27 -0.86 -3.32 -6.31
CA ASN A 27 -1.19 -2.06 -5.65
C ASN A 27 -2.61 -1.64 -6.04
N SER A 28 -3.49 -1.43 -5.06
CA SER A 28 -4.86 -1.00 -5.36
C SER A 28 -5.02 0.51 -5.50
N TYR A 29 -3.94 1.26 -5.26
CA TYR A 29 -3.91 2.72 -5.20
C TYR A 29 -4.85 3.31 -4.16
N LYS A 30 -5.20 2.52 -3.14
CA LYS A 30 -6.09 2.95 -2.05
C LYS A 30 -5.35 2.91 -0.73
N PHE A 31 -5.58 3.94 0.07
CA PHE A 31 -5.13 3.98 1.46
C PHE A 31 -6.29 3.69 2.41
N ARG A 32 -5.93 3.18 3.58
CA ARG A 32 -6.80 3.15 4.73
C ARG A 32 -6.17 4.03 5.80
N VAL A 33 -6.87 5.08 6.16
CA VAL A 33 -6.53 5.94 7.30
C VAL A 33 -7.49 5.60 8.42
N ASN A 34 -6.96 5.22 9.58
CA ASN A 34 -7.76 4.89 10.75
C ASN A 34 -7.33 5.73 11.93
N ALA A 35 -8.24 6.53 12.47
CA ALA A 35 -8.00 7.30 13.68
C ALA A 35 -8.24 6.43 14.91
N ASN A 36 -7.32 6.50 15.88
CA ASN A 36 -7.48 5.91 17.19
C ASN A 36 -7.00 6.91 18.26
N GLY A 37 -7.96 7.59 18.88
CA GLY A 37 -7.71 8.67 19.81
C GLY A 37 -6.91 9.79 19.15
N LYS A 38 -5.70 10.06 19.69
CA LYS A 38 -4.80 11.11 19.19
C LYS A 38 -3.80 10.63 18.14
N SER A 39 -3.96 9.40 17.65
CA SER A 39 -3.07 8.76 16.70
C SER A 39 -3.82 8.28 15.46
N VAL A 40 -3.09 8.12 14.36
CA VAL A 40 -3.57 7.52 13.12
C VAL A 40 -2.68 6.36 12.71
N ASP A 41 -3.32 5.36 12.12
CA ASP A 41 -2.67 4.31 11.34
C ASP A 41 -2.99 4.56 9.86
N VAL A 42 -1.98 4.45 9.01
CA VAL A 42 -2.11 4.61 7.56
C VAL A 42 -1.56 3.36 6.88
N TRP A 43 -2.38 2.74 6.05
CA TRP A 43 -1.98 1.58 5.25
C TRP A 43 -2.19 1.83 3.76
N LEU A 44 -1.27 1.36 2.93
CA LEU A 44 -1.49 1.16 1.50
C LEU A 44 -2.09 -0.22 1.27
N ILE A 45 -3.19 -0.29 0.53
CA ILE A 45 -3.90 -1.55 0.28
C ILE A 45 -3.37 -2.19 -0.99
N TYR A 46 -2.91 -3.43 -0.86
CA TYR A 46 -2.62 -4.33 -1.96
C TYR A 46 -3.72 -5.39 -2.09
N ARG A 47 -3.96 -5.92 -3.28
CA ARG A 47 -4.94 -6.98 -3.51
C ARG A 47 -4.33 -8.17 -4.22
N CYS A 48 -4.65 -9.36 -3.72
CA CYS A 48 -4.25 -10.60 -4.38
C CYS A 48 -4.79 -10.61 -5.81
N LYS A 49 -3.92 -10.81 -6.79
CA LYS A 49 -4.30 -10.85 -8.21
C LYS A 49 -5.37 -11.91 -8.49
N LYS A 50 -5.31 -13.04 -7.76
CA LYS A 50 -6.20 -14.21 -7.89
C LYS A 50 -7.55 -14.02 -7.20
N CYS A 51 -7.59 -13.82 -5.88
CA CYS A 51 -8.83 -13.85 -5.09
C CYS A 51 -9.30 -12.48 -4.58
N LYS A 52 -8.56 -11.40 -4.93
CA LYS A 52 -8.86 -10.01 -4.52
C LYS A 52 -8.83 -9.73 -3.01
N HIS A 53 -8.39 -10.70 -2.21
CA HIS A 53 -8.16 -10.52 -0.78
C HIS A 53 -7.15 -9.39 -0.54
N SER A 54 -7.45 -8.53 0.43
CA SER A 54 -6.65 -7.35 0.74
C SER A 54 -5.46 -7.69 1.62
N LYS A 55 -4.36 -6.97 1.43
CA LYS A 55 -3.21 -6.91 2.32
C LYS A 55 -2.96 -5.43 2.60
N ASN A 56 -2.88 -5.06 3.87
CA ASN A 56 -2.56 -3.70 4.30
C ASN A 56 -1.06 -3.62 4.55
N LEU A 57 -0.38 -2.73 3.83
CA LEU A 57 1.03 -2.43 4.03
C LEU A 57 1.13 -1.17 4.88
N THR A 58 1.74 -1.26 6.04
CA THR A 58 1.84 -0.17 7.01
C THR A 58 2.75 0.93 6.50
N ILE A 59 2.19 2.14 6.32
CA ILE A 59 2.95 3.36 6.06
C ILE A 59 3.31 3.99 7.39
N TYR A 60 2.29 4.34 8.18
CA TYR A 60 2.39 4.89 9.53
C TYR A 60 1.59 4.01 10.50
N GLU A 61 2.13 3.81 11.69
CA GLU A 61 1.47 3.11 12.80
C GLU A 61 1.51 4.01 14.02
N ARG A 62 0.36 4.19 14.68
CA ARG A 62 0.17 4.95 15.92
C ARG A 62 0.86 6.32 15.92
N THR A 63 0.78 7.01 14.79
CA THR A 63 1.46 8.28 14.57
C THR A 63 0.51 9.44 14.85
N ARG A 64 0.96 10.51 15.53
CA ARG A 64 0.13 11.71 15.71
C ARG A 64 -0.09 12.36 14.33
N PRO A 65 -1.31 12.75 13.95
CA PRO A 65 -1.57 13.35 12.63
C PRO A 65 -0.64 14.52 12.30
N GLY A 66 -0.41 15.44 13.24
CA GLY A 66 0.49 16.59 13.04
C GLY A 66 1.99 16.26 12.93
N LYS A 67 2.39 14.99 12.99
CA LYS A 67 3.75 14.55 12.63
C LYS A 67 3.85 14.09 11.18
N ILE A 68 2.73 13.93 10.49
CA ILE A 68 2.67 13.64 9.06
C ILE A 68 2.52 15.00 8.37
N PRO A 69 3.32 15.30 7.33
CA PRO A 69 3.12 16.51 6.53
C PRO A 69 1.67 16.59 6.04
N GLU A 70 1.06 17.77 6.13
CA GLU A 70 -0.36 17.98 5.85
C GLU A 70 -0.73 17.53 4.42
N GLU A 71 0.02 17.99 3.42
CA GLU A 71 -0.15 17.59 2.02
C GLU A 71 -0.10 16.07 1.83
N LEU A 72 0.84 15.39 2.50
CA LEU A 72 0.97 13.93 2.42
C LEU A 72 -0.22 13.23 3.10
N PHE A 73 -0.70 13.78 4.21
CA PHE A 73 -1.88 13.25 4.89
C PHE A 73 -3.14 13.40 4.04
N GLU A 74 -3.31 14.53 3.36
CA GLU A 74 -4.39 14.75 2.38
C GLU A 74 -4.30 13.80 1.19
N SER A 75 -3.10 13.54 0.66
CA SER A 75 -2.89 12.54 -0.39
C SER A 75 -3.38 11.14 0.02
N PHE A 76 -3.18 10.75 1.28
CA PHE A 76 -3.74 9.49 1.79
C PHE A 76 -5.26 9.51 1.83
N MET A 77 -5.86 10.59 2.33
CA MET A 77 -7.32 10.74 2.41
C MET A 77 -7.99 10.71 1.02
N ASN A 78 -7.33 11.28 0.02
CA ASN A 78 -7.83 11.38 -1.35
C ASN A 78 -7.51 10.16 -2.23
N ASN A 79 -6.77 9.16 -1.72
CA ASN A 79 -6.27 8.03 -2.52
C ASN A 79 -5.45 8.48 -3.73
N ASP A 80 -4.55 9.44 -3.50
CA ASP A 80 -3.70 9.98 -4.54
C ASP A 80 -2.84 8.88 -5.20
N MET A 81 -2.97 8.77 -6.52
CA MET A 81 -2.40 7.67 -7.30
C MET A 81 -0.87 7.76 -7.34
N GLU A 82 -0.32 8.97 -7.47
CA GLU A 82 1.13 9.19 -7.53
C GLU A 82 1.79 8.81 -6.21
N THR A 83 1.19 9.21 -5.09
CA THR A 83 1.62 8.82 -3.74
C THR A 83 1.58 7.31 -3.58
N ALA A 84 0.51 6.65 -4.02
CA ALA A 84 0.40 5.20 -3.95
C ALA A 84 1.44 4.50 -4.84
N MET A 85 1.75 5.03 -6.02
CA MET A 85 2.82 4.53 -6.89
C MET A 85 4.20 4.71 -6.26
N LYS A 86 4.46 5.86 -5.62
CA LYS A 86 5.71 6.15 -4.92
C LYS A 86 5.97 5.12 -3.82
N TYR A 87 5.01 4.89 -2.93
CA TYR A 87 5.15 3.82 -1.93
C TYR A 87 5.19 2.43 -2.57
N GLY A 88 4.41 2.19 -3.62
CA GLY A 88 4.35 0.89 -4.28
C GLY A 88 5.58 0.50 -5.10
N SER A 89 6.47 1.45 -5.38
CA SER A 89 7.75 1.26 -6.07
C SER A 89 8.96 1.36 -5.15
N ASP A 90 8.77 1.81 -3.91
CA ASP A 90 9.79 1.83 -2.86
C ASP A 90 10.10 0.41 -2.36
N ILE A 91 11.28 -0.09 -2.73
CA ILE A 91 11.75 -1.44 -2.39
C ILE A 91 11.88 -1.64 -0.88
N ASP A 92 12.35 -0.63 -0.16
CA ASP A 92 12.57 -0.71 1.29
C ASP A 92 11.23 -0.70 2.02
N PHE A 93 10.27 0.10 1.55
CA PHE A 93 8.88 0.06 2.00
C PHE A 93 8.23 -1.31 1.81
N LEU A 94 8.45 -1.94 0.67
CA LEU A 94 7.88 -3.26 0.39
C LEU A 94 8.55 -4.34 1.26
N LYS A 95 9.89 -4.31 1.38
CA LYS A 95 10.65 -5.26 2.22
C LYS A 95 10.30 -5.15 3.69
N ARG A 96 10.17 -3.94 4.26
CA ARG A 96 9.74 -3.77 5.66
C ARG A 96 8.32 -4.29 5.92
N ASN A 97 7.50 -4.38 4.87
CA ASN A 97 6.19 -5.00 4.91
C ASN A 97 6.20 -6.50 4.59
N ASN A 98 7.38 -7.13 4.52
CA ASN A 98 7.60 -8.54 4.24
C ASN A 98 7.14 -8.97 2.82
N ALA A 99 7.26 -8.06 1.86
CA ALA A 99 7.07 -8.40 0.47
C ALA A 99 8.25 -9.22 -0.06
N GLU A 100 7.95 -10.24 -0.84
CA GLU A 100 8.94 -10.83 -1.74
C GLU A 100 8.85 -10.15 -3.11
N LEU A 101 10.00 -9.76 -3.64
CA LEU A 101 10.11 -9.01 -4.90
C LEU A 101 10.74 -9.91 -5.96
N LYS A 102 10.16 -9.94 -7.16
CA LYS A 102 10.66 -10.70 -8.32
C LYS A 102 10.53 -9.90 -9.61
#